data_AF-A0A6P1EWW7-F1
#
_entry.id   AF-A0A6P1EWW7-F1
#
_cell.length_a   1.000
_cell.length_b   1.000
_cell.length_c   1.000
_cell.angle_alpha   90.00
_cell.angle_beta   90.00
_cell.angle_gamma   90.00
#
_symmetry.space_group_name_H-M   'P 1'
#
loop_
_entity.id
_entity.type
_entity.pdbx_description
1 polymer ?
#
loop_
_entity_poly.entity_id
_entity_poly.type
_entity_poly.pdbx_seq_one_letter_code
_entity_poly.pdbx_strand_id
1 'polypeptide(L)'
;MQFTTQEHEQGLAYLSGHVKPDEIQNANLLRVLKNRGTQQLFIGEASQDHEISVKQITQVKQALERHNQKKDNYRHESMADYRAVNYRETKPRDYLGRLLTDTLMNLLYDDQQEQMQTQKRQVDLAYELERKQRQHHKKGRHYGILHR
;
A
#
# COMPACT_ATOMS: atom_id res chain seq x y z
N MET A 1 17.78 -14.58 -14.98
CA MET A 1 19.04 -14.23 -14.29
C MET A 1 18.76 -14.34 -12.81
N GLN A 2 19.64 -14.99 -12.08
CA GLN A 2 19.61 -15.05 -10.62
C GLN A 2 20.84 -14.26 -10.13
N PHE A 3 20.65 -13.37 -9.15
CA PHE A 3 21.75 -12.62 -8.56
C PHE A 3 22.62 -13.54 -7.70
N THR A 4 23.90 -13.20 -7.62
CA THR A 4 24.85 -13.88 -6.74
C THR A 4 24.63 -13.49 -5.27
N THR A 5 25.15 -14.26 -4.32
CA THR A 5 25.09 -13.88 -2.89
C THR A 5 25.65 -12.49 -2.64
N GLN A 6 26.80 -12.16 -3.25
CA GLN A 6 27.41 -10.84 -3.10
C GLN A 6 26.51 -9.71 -3.62
N GLU A 7 25.80 -9.94 -4.72
CA GLU A 7 24.81 -9.01 -5.27
C GLU A 7 23.55 -8.92 -4.39
N HIS A 8 23.15 -10.01 -3.75
CA HIS A 8 22.10 -10.00 -2.72
C HIS A 8 22.51 -9.13 -1.53
N GLU A 9 23.70 -9.32 -0.97
CA GLU A 9 24.21 -8.52 0.14
C GLU A 9 24.29 -7.04 -0.23
N GLN A 10 24.88 -6.74 -1.38
CA GLN A 10 25.02 -5.37 -1.88
C GLN A 10 23.66 -4.70 -2.09
N GLY A 11 22.70 -5.42 -2.69
CA GLY A 11 21.36 -4.89 -2.90
C GLY A 11 20.58 -4.70 -1.60
N LEU A 12 20.71 -5.59 -0.62
CA LEU A 12 20.09 -5.40 0.71
C LEU A 12 20.70 -4.23 1.48
N ALA A 13 22.02 -4.02 1.36
CA ALA A 13 22.70 -2.87 1.93
C ALA A 13 22.24 -1.55 1.30
N TYR A 14 22.05 -1.53 -0.03
CA TYR A 14 21.45 -0.41 -0.74
C TYR A 14 20.02 -0.10 -0.28
N LEU A 15 19.16 -1.11 -0.17
CA LEU A 15 17.76 -0.93 0.27
C LEU A 15 17.65 -0.47 1.73
N SER A 16 18.66 -0.75 2.53
CA SER A 16 18.79 -0.24 3.90
C SER A 16 19.45 1.15 3.97
N GLY A 17 19.87 1.73 2.84
CA GLY A 17 20.50 3.05 2.76
C GLY A 17 21.99 3.10 3.13
N HIS A 18 22.67 1.95 3.28
CA HIS A 18 24.09 1.88 3.61
C HIS A 18 25.02 2.00 2.40
N VAL A 19 24.50 1.73 1.20
CA VAL A 19 25.25 1.76 -0.07
C VAL A 19 24.56 2.71 -1.03
N LYS A 20 25.33 3.58 -1.70
CA LYS A 20 24.81 4.52 -2.69
C LYS A 20 24.67 3.88 -4.08
N PRO A 21 23.84 4.45 -4.98
CA PRO A 21 23.71 3.97 -6.36
C PRO A 21 25.04 3.77 -7.09
N ASP A 22 25.97 4.71 -6.92
CA ASP A 22 27.25 4.76 -7.65
C ASP A 22 28.23 3.67 -7.19
N GLU A 23 27.97 3.05 -6.04
CA GLU A 23 28.77 1.96 -5.50
C GLU A 23 28.31 0.59 -6.05
N ILE A 24 27.18 0.54 -6.77
CA ILE A 24 26.67 -0.68 -7.39
C ILE A 24 27.20 -0.82 -8.82
N GLN A 25 28.15 -1.74 -8.99
CA GLN A 25 28.77 -1.99 -10.29
C GLN A 25 27.85 -2.71 -11.27
N ASN A 26 27.01 -3.63 -10.78
CA ASN A 26 26.08 -4.35 -11.64
C ASN A 26 24.90 -3.44 -12.04
N ALA A 27 24.87 -3.04 -13.31
CA ALA A 27 23.81 -2.18 -13.86
C ALA A 27 22.41 -2.83 -13.81
N ASN A 28 22.30 -4.15 -13.96
CA ASN A 28 21.03 -4.86 -13.86
C ASN A 28 20.51 -4.87 -12.42
N LEU A 29 21.39 -5.10 -11.45
CA LEU A 29 21.08 -4.99 -10.03
C LEU A 29 20.60 -3.56 -9.71
N LEU A 30 21.34 -2.55 -10.14
CA LEU A 30 20.96 -1.16 -9.92
C LEU A 30 19.59 -0.82 -10.55
N ARG A 31 19.29 -1.33 -11.75
CA ARG A 31 17.98 -1.16 -12.39
C ARG A 31 16.85 -1.77 -11.56
N VAL A 32 17.06 -2.98 -11.06
CA VAL A 32 16.11 -3.69 -10.19
C VAL A 32 15.88 -2.92 -8.89
N LEU A 33 16.95 -2.40 -8.29
CA LEU A 33 16.89 -1.67 -7.02
C LEU A 33 16.33 -0.25 -7.16
N LYS A 34 16.33 0.35 -8.36
CA LYS A 34 15.74 1.68 -8.60
C LYS A 34 14.20 1.66 -8.69
N ASN A 35 13.59 0.51 -8.95
CA ASN A 35 12.13 0.41 -9.13
C ASN A 35 11.48 -0.39 -7.98
N ARG A 36 10.48 0.21 -7.33
CA ARG A 36 9.76 -0.36 -6.17
C ARG A 36 9.16 -1.74 -6.42
N GLY A 37 8.61 -1.97 -7.61
CA GLY A 37 8.02 -3.28 -7.94
C GLY A 37 9.07 -4.37 -8.03
N THR A 38 10.23 -4.05 -8.60
CA THR A 38 11.34 -5.01 -8.77
C THR A 38 12.16 -5.19 -7.49
N GLN A 39 12.17 -4.20 -6.59
CA GLN A 39 12.76 -4.36 -5.24
C GLN A 39 12.11 -5.51 -4.46
N GLN A 40 10.79 -5.68 -4.57
CA GLN A 40 10.08 -6.78 -3.90
C GLN A 40 10.45 -8.15 -4.47
N LEU A 41 10.59 -8.22 -5.80
CA LEU A 41 11.06 -9.43 -6.48
C LEU A 41 12.48 -9.78 -6.02
N PHE A 42 13.36 -8.78 -5.97
CA PHE A 42 14.71 -8.94 -5.46
C PHE A 42 14.75 -9.41 -4.01
N ILE A 43 13.97 -8.81 -3.11
CA ILE A 43 13.91 -9.26 -1.71
C ILE A 43 13.43 -10.71 -1.64
N GLY A 44 12.41 -11.09 -2.42
CA GLY A 44 11.90 -12.45 -2.42
C GLY A 44 12.85 -13.48 -3.06
N GLU A 45 13.72 -13.05 -3.97
CA GLU A 45 14.84 -13.84 -4.49
C GLU A 45 15.95 -13.99 -3.44
N ALA A 46 16.42 -12.88 -2.86
CA ALA A 46 17.43 -12.86 -1.80
C ALA A 46 16.99 -13.62 -0.53
N SER A 47 15.68 -13.70 -0.26
CA SER A 47 15.13 -14.49 0.85
C SER A 47 15.26 -16.00 0.65
N GLN A 48 15.53 -16.45 -0.57
CA GLN A 48 15.77 -17.88 -0.90
C GLN A 48 17.26 -18.22 -0.88
N ASP A 49 18.12 -17.23 -0.69
CA ASP A 49 19.55 -17.43 -0.51
C ASP A 49 19.84 -17.87 0.92
N HIS A 50 20.50 -19.03 1.07
CA HIS A 50 20.75 -19.64 2.37
C HIS A 50 21.90 -18.96 3.12
N GLU A 51 22.75 -18.21 2.41
CA GLU A 51 23.88 -17.48 2.99
C GLU A 51 23.42 -16.14 3.58
N ILE A 52 22.22 -15.66 3.19
CA ILE A 52 21.66 -14.40 3.67
C ILE A 52 20.87 -14.62 4.97
N SER A 53 21.13 -13.77 5.97
CA SER A 53 20.42 -13.83 7.24
C SER A 53 18.95 -13.42 7.10
N VAL A 54 18.03 -14.26 7.60
CA VAL A 54 16.60 -13.94 7.71
C VAL A 54 16.36 -12.64 8.48
N LYS A 55 17.20 -12.34 9.48
CA LYS A 55 17.11 -11.09 10.26
C LYS A 55 17.37 -9.87 9.38
N GLN A 56 18.37 -9.93 8.51
CA GLN A 56 18.72 -8.86 7.58
C GLN A 56 17.58 -8.62 6.58
N ILE A 57 17.02 -9.70 6.00
CA ILE A 57 15.84 -9.62 5.13
C ILE A 57 14.67 -8.93 5.84
N THR A 58 14.39 -9.34 7.08
CA THR A 58 13.27 -8.78 7.85
C THR A 58 13.46 -7.29 8.13
N GLN A 59 14.68 -6.86 8.48
CA GLN A 59 14.99 -5.45 8.70
C GLN A 59 14.81 -4.61 7.44
N VAL A 60 15.31 -5.11 6.30
CA VAL A 60 15.15 -4.45 4.99
C VAL A 60 13.67 -4.31 4.64
N LYS A 61 12.87 -5.36 4.81
CA LYS A 61 11.42 -5.32 4.56
C LYS A 61 10.73 -4.25 5.40
N GLN A 62 11.00 -4.21 6.70
CA GLN A 62 10.44 -3.20 7.60
C GLN A 62 10.85 -1.78 7.22
N ALA A 63 12.12 -1.57 6.86
CA ALA A 63 12.59 -0.26 6.40
C ALA A 63 11.86 0.19 5.12
N LEU A 64 11.68 -0.74 4.18
CA LEU A 64 10.97 -0.48 2.93
C LEU A 64 9.49 -0.15 3.17
N GLU A 65 8.81 -0.89 4.04
CA GLU A 65 7.41 -0.64 4.43
C GLU A 65 7.23 0.74 5.05
N ARG A 66 8.10 1.14 6.00
CA ARG A 66 8.03 2.47 6.63
C ARG A 66 8.23 3.59 5.60
N HIS A 67 9.21 3.43 4.72
CA HIS A 67 9.46 4.39 3.64
C HIS A 67 8.26 4.49 2.68
N ASN A 68 7.64 3.35 2.38
CA ASN A 68 6.47 3.27 1.52
C ASN A 68 5.25 3.92 2.15
N GLN A 69 4.99 3.67 3.42
CA GLN A 69 3.84 4.23 4.12
C GLN A 69 3.89 5.76 4.15
N LYS A 70 5.07 6.36 4.37
CA LYS A 70 5.24 7.81 4.29
C LYS A 70 4.86 8.37 2.91
N LYS A 71 5.29 7.71 1.84
CA LYS A 71 5.04 8.15 0.46
C LYS A 71 3.62 7.87 0.00
N ASP A 72 3.02 6.77 0.43
CA ASP A 72 1.64 6.44 0.13
C ASP A 72 0.67 7.36 0.89
N ASN A 73 0.96 7.72 2.15
CA ASN A 73 0.22 8.74 2.88
C ASN A 73 0.24 10.09 2.15
N TYR A 74 1.42 10.54 1.72
CA TYR A 74 1.54 11.79 0.95
C TYR A 74 0.68 11.78 -0.33
N ARG A 75 0.67 10.66 -1.07
CA ARG A 75 -0.16 10.52 -2.28
C ARG A 75 -1.63 10.49 -1.96
N HIS A 76 -2.01 9.80 -0.89
CA HIS A 76 -3.40 9.74 -0.43
C HIS A 76 -3.90 11.13 0.00
N GLU A 77 -3.03 11.98 0.55
CA GLU A 77 -3.36 13.37 0.91
C GLU A 77 -3.40 14.30 -0.31
N SER A 78 -2.58 14.04 -1.34
CA SER A 78 -2.42 14.93 -2.50
C SER A 78 -3.25 14.55 -3.74
N MET A 79 -3.81 13.33 -3.79
CA MET A 79 -4.57 12.81 -4.92
C MET A 79 -5.91 12.25 -4.43
N ALA A 80 -7.02 12.78 -4.93
CA ALA A 80 -8.36 12.46 -4.46
C ALA A 80 -8.73 10.97 -4.62
N ASP A 81 -8.27 10.33 -5.69
CA ASP A 81 -8.65 8.94 -6.04
C ASP A 81 -7.48 7.95 -5.92
N TYR A 82 -6.43 8.31 -5.18
CA TYR A 82 -5.28 7.42 -5.03
C TYR A 82 -5.62 6.16 -4.22
N ARG A 83 -5.33 5.00 -4.80
CA ARG A 83 -5.39 3.69 -4.13
C ARG A 83 -4.00 3.11 -4.02
N ALA A 84 -3.55 2.94 -2.77
CA ALA A 84 -2.30 2.24 -2.51
C ALA A 84 -2.43 0.78 -2.94
N VAL A 85 -1.47 0.31 -3.73
CA VAL A 85 -1.34 -1.13 -4.02
C VAL A 85 -0.92 -1.81 -2.71
N ASN A 86 -1.76 -2.70 -2.18
CA ASN A 86 -1.51 -3.36 -0.91
C ASN A 86 -0.50 -4.50 -1.08
N TYR A 87 0.77 -4.22 -0.79
CA TYR A 87 1.85 -5.17 -0.89
C TYR A 87 1.90 -6.07 0.36
N ARG A 88 1.29 -7.25 0.30
CA ARG A 88 1.44 -8.30 1.33
C ARG A 88 2.63 -9.20 1.03
N GLU A 89 3.33 -9.68 2.07
CA GLU A 89 4.39 -10.70 1.94
C GLU A 89 3.86 -11.90 1.15
N THR A 90 4.44 -12.14 -0.02
CA THR A 90 4.07 -13.21 -0.93
C THR A 90 5.32 -13.71 -1.65
N LYS A 91 5.33 -14.96 -2.08
CA LYS A 91 6.44 -15.47 -2.91
C LYS A 91 6.49 -14.65 -4.20
N PRO A 92 7.67 -14.44 -4.83
CA PRO A 92 7.80 -13.61 -6.04
C PRO A 92 6.78 -13.92 -7.15
N ARG A 93 6.43 -15.20 -7.34
CA ARG A 93 5.41 -15.63 -8.31
C ARG A 93 4.01 -15.15 -7.95
N ASP A 94 3.63 -15.29 -6.68
CA ASP A 94 2.33 -14.85 -6.17
C ASP A 94 2.21 -13.32 -6.21
N TYR A 95 3.32 -12.63 -5.96
CA TYR A 95 3.43 -11.17 -6.08
C TYR A 95 3.16 -10.69 -7.51
N LEU A 96 3.82 -11.30 -8.52
CA LEU A 96 3.61 -10.95 -9.92
C LEU A 96 2.16 -11.16 -10.37
N GLY A 97 1.57 -12.30 -9.97
CA GLY A 97 0.17 -12.59 -10.28
C GLY A 97 -0.79 -11.55 -9.71
N ARG A 98 -0.58 -11.13 -8.45
CA ARG A 98 -1.40 -10.09 -7.81
C ARG A 98 -1.17 -8.72 -8.43
N LEU A 99 0.07 -8.30 -8.63
CA LEU A 99 0.37 -6.99 -9.23
C LEU A 99 -0.25 -6.85 -10.63
N LEU A 100 -0.16 -7.89 -11.45
CA LEU A 100 -0.84 -7.93 -12.75
C LEU A 100 -2.36 -7.83 -12.60
N THR A 101 -2.95 -8.63 -11.70
CA THR A 101 -4.40 -8.65 -11.48
C THR A 101 -4.90 -7.29 -10.98
N ASP A 102 -4.25 -6.70 -9.98
CA ASP A 102 -4.62 -5.41 -9.39
C ASP A 102 -4.48 -4.28 -10.43
N THR A 103 -3.42 -4.30 -11.24
CA THR A 103 -3.21 -3.30 -12.30
C THR A 103 -4.30 -3.41 -13.37
N LEU A 104 -4.63 -4.63 -13.81
CA LEU A 104 -5.70 -4.87 -14.78
C LEU A 104 -7.08 -4.51 -14.23
N MET A 105 -7.38 -4.88 -12.98
CA MET A 105 -8.64 -4.54 -12.32
C MET A 105 -8.80 -3.04 -12.15
N ASN A 106 -7.75 -2.33 -11.74
CA ASN A 106 -7.79 -0.88 -11.66
C ASN A 106 -8.01 -0.25 -13.05
N LEU A 107 -7.33 -0.73 -14.09
CA LEU A 107 -7.52 -0.21 -15.45
C LEU A 107 -8.94 -0.48 -15.99
N LEU A 108 -9.51 -1.64 -15.70
CA LEU A 108 -10.83 -2.07 -16.20
C LEU A 108 -12.00 -1.47 -15.42
N TYR A 109 -11.83 -1.22 -14.11
CA TYR A 109 -12.91 -0.84 -13.21
C TYR A 109 -12.71 0.52 -12.54
N ASP A 110 -11.74 1.34 -12.96
CA ASP A 110 -11.50 2.69 -12.42
C ASP A 110 -12.80 3.50 -12.35
N ASP A 111 -13.57 3.47 -13.44
CA ASP A 111 -14.83 4.19 -13.61
C ASP A 111 -15.98 3.60 -12.74
N GLN A 112 -15.99 2.28 -12.54
CA GLN A 112 -17.01 1.59 -11.73
C GLN A 112 -16.76 1.73 -10.23
N GLN A 113 -15.49 1.87 -9.85
CA GLN A 113 -15.08 2.04 -8.47
C GLN A 113 -15.48 3.41 -7.92
N GLU A 114 -15.43 4.46 -8.73
CA GLU A 114 -15.92 5.80 -8.41
C GLU A 114 -17.45 5.81 -8.23
N GLN A 115 -18.17 5.09 -9.09
CA GLN A 115 -19.62 4.92 -8.99
C GLN A 115 -20.04 4.19 -7.71
N MET A 116 -19.33 3.10 -7.35
CA MET A 116 -19.60 2.38 -6.09
C MET A 116 -19.32 3.23 -4.85
N GLN A 117 -18.24 4.04 -4.85
CA GLN A 117 -17.97 4.95 -3.73
C GLN A 117 -19.02 6.07 -3.65
N THR A 118 -19.48 6.57 -4.78
CA THR A 118 -20.52 7.60 -4.85
C THR A 118 -21.86 7.06 -4.32
N GLN A 119 -22.22 5.82 -4.66
CA GLN A 119 -23.39 5.16 -4.06
C GLN A 119 -23.25 5.00 -2.54
N LYS A 120 -22.08 4.54 -2.05
CA LYS A 120 -21.85 4.43 -0.59
C LYS A 120 -21.99 5.78 0.12
N ARG A 121 -21.39 6.85 -0.43
CA ARG A 121 -21.53 8.21 0.11
C ARG A 121 -22.99 8.68 0.14
N GLN A 122 -23.77 8.37 -0.88
CA GLN A 122 -25.20 8.71 -0.92
C GLN A 122 -26.01 7.96 0.14
N VAL A 123 -25.75 6.66 0.32
CA VAL A 123 -26.40 5.83 1.35
C VAL A 123 -26.06 6.33 2.75
N ASP A 124 -24.78 6.62 3.02
CA ASP A 124 -24.33 7.14 4.31
C ASP A 124 -24.94 8.52 4.60
N LEU A 125 -24.99 9.41 3.60
CA LEU A 125 -25.64 10.72 3.72
C LEU A 125 -27.13 10.59 4.02
N ALA A 126 -27.83 9.69 3.34
CA ALA A 126 -29.26 9.44 3.58
C ALA A 126 -29.49 8.93 5.02
N TYR A 127 -28.65 8.01 5.50
CA TYR A 127 -28.70 7.51 6.87
C TYR A 127 -28.47 8.60 7.91
N GLU A 128 -27.50 9.50 7.68
CA GLU A 128 -27.25 10.64 8.57
C GLU A 128 -28.41 11.64 8.63
N LEU A 129 -29.00 11.97 7.47
CA LEU A 129 -30.16 12.86 7.38
C LEU A 129 -31.35 12.28 8.15
N GLU A 130 -31.63 11.00 7.96
CA GLU A 130 -32.69 10.30 8.68
C GLU A 130 -32.42 10.27 10.19
N ARG A 131 -31.15 10.05 10.59
CA ARG A 131 -30.75 10.13 12.01
C ARG A 131 -30.98 11.51 12.60
N LYS A 132 -30.61 12.58 11.89
CA LYS A 132 -30.86 13.97 12.33
C LYS A 132 -32.36 14.29 12.41
N GLN A 133 -33.15 13.85 11.43
CA GLN A 133 -34.61 14.04 11.43
C GLN A 133 -35.26 13.36 12.65
N ARG A 134 -34.84 12.13 12.97
CA ARG A 134 -35.28 11.42 14.19
C ARG A 134 -34.90 12.15 15.48
N GLN A 135 -33.74 12.79 15.54
CA GLN A 135 -33.31 13.58 16.70
C GLN A 135 -34.10 14.89 16.84
N HIS A 136 -34.41 15.58 15.73
CA HIS A 136 -35.26 16.77 15.74
C HIS A 136 -36.69 16.46 16.17
N HIS A 137 -37.27 15.34 15.72
CA HIS A 137 -38.60 14.91 16.16
C HIS A 137 -38.65 14.51 17.65
N LYS A 138 -37.55 14.01 18.23
CA LYS A 138 -37.47 13.73 19.68
C LYS A 138 -37.36 15.01 20.52
N LYS A 139 -36.64 16.04 20.05
CA LYS A 139 -36.50 17.33 20.75
C LYS A 139 -37.77 18.20 20.71
N GLY A 140 -38.61 18.06 19.68
CA GLY A 140 -39.89 18.78 19.58
C GLY A 140 -41.02 18.28 20.50
N ARG A 141 -40.81 17.19 21.24
CA ARG A 141 -41.81 16.60 22.17
C ARG A 141 -41.52 16.87 23.66
N HIS A 142 -40.72 17.89 23.99
CA HIS A 142 -40.35 18.22 25.37
C HIS A 142 -40.74 19.67 25.77
N TYR A 143 -41.90 20.14 25.34
CA TYR A 143 -42.57 21.28 25.97
C TYR A 143 -44.06 20.99 26.06
N GLY A 144 -44.45 20.37 27.17
CA GLY A 144 -45.83 20.04 27.43
C GLY A 144 -45.90 19.00 28.52
N ILE A 145 -45.53 19.38 29.74
CA ILE A 145 -46.16 18.98 31.01
C ILE A 145 -45.43 19.78 32.10
N LEU A 146 -46.16 20.72 32.70
CA LEU A 146 -46.30 20.96 34.15
C LEU A 146 -46.81 22.40 34.35
N HIS A 147 -48.06 22.55 34.78
CA HIS A 147 -48.39 23.20 36.04
C HIS A 147 -49.85 22.92 36.41
N ARG A 148 -49.97 22.20 37.53
CA ARG A 148 -50.98 22.21 38.61
C ARG A 148 -52.44 22.54 38.30
#